data_AF-A0A5A9W4J2-F1
#
_entry.id   AF-A0A5A9W4J2-F1
#
_cell.length_a   1.000
_cell.length_b   1.000
_cell.length_c   1.000
_cell.angle_alpha   90.00
_cell.angle_beta   90.00
_cell.angle_gamma   90.00
#
_symmetry.space_group_name_H-M   'P 1'
#
loop_
_entity.id
_entity.type
_entity.pdbx_description
1 polymer ?
#
loop_
_entity_poly.entity_id
_entity_poly.type
_entity_poly.pdbx_seq_one_letter_code
_entity_poly.pdbx_strand_id
1 'polypeptide(L)'
;MNSSESSEQDSVLSPEHSGETSEDHGRSSTQFTPIWQLVYEREREHLALDHHSLVTYADHQGRITHANDLFCEISGFSRGELIGQTHSLLKSGVHPDSFYRSMWADLKAGQVWQGDICNRRKNGSLHWVRTTIVPFLNQRGEIYQFISMRTDISHIKQIEEDLREARDLAQQAQRQAESSSLARANLLRKINHDIRTPLTSILSAAQLLEMEGGLSESQTQCAQRILNACQEVLGLITPIADQDEQHSRQLWSDAAHHLSSQLYNTSEPRQHLVSPKAPPSSSSSNPISTELASDNAQYPWFRILYVEENSANRQLVRLLLERNQDVKLYSTPSVEEALELAATYQPHLILVDLNLPGIEISDLQQQLRQHLQPGTAMIALSALDDDEAVQWLRKGFQGHLKKPLELPLLLRTLDHWMQEVKYLQAGSVSTPAR
;
A
#
# COMPACT_ATOMS: atom_id res chain seq x y z
N MET A 1 49.27 -18.21 -71.51
CA MET A 1 49.34 -16.87 -70.90
C MET A 1 48.32 -15.99 -71.61
N ASN A 2 47.57 -15.24 -70.81
CA ASN A 2 46.64 -14.16 -71.14
C ASN A 2 45.19 -14.49 -71.58
N SER A 3 44.32 -13.70 -70.93
CA SER A 3 43.01 -13.18 -71.34
C SER A 3 41.83 -14.17 -71.35
N SER A 4 40.58 -13.83 -71.03
CA SER A 4 39.82 -12.75 -70.36
C SER A 4 38.40 -12.87 -70.95
N GLU A 5 37.34 -12.88 -70.14
CA GLU A 5 35.92 -12.53 -70.43
C GLU A 5 35.04 -13.18 -69.33
N SER A 6 33.95 -12.61 -68.81
CA SER A 6 33.29 -11.31 -68.95
C SER A 6 32.28 -11.18 -67.80
N SER A 7 32.00 -9.94 -67.37
CA SER A 7 31.23 -9.58 -66.19
C SER A 7 30.18 -8.51 -66.50
N GLU A 8 29.02 -8.63 -65.86
CA GLU A 8 28.22 -7.59 -65.17
C GLU A 8 27.62 -6.33 -65.87
N GLN A 9 26.36 -6.09 -65.44
CA GLN A 9 25.71 -4.83 -65.03
C GLN A 9 24.83 -4.00 -65.99
N ASP A 10 23.55 -3.95 -65.60
CA ASP A 10 22.67 -2.80 -65.33
C ASP A 10 22.64 -1.58 -66.27
N SER A 11 21.50 -1.43 -66.96
CA SER A 11 20.64 -0.23 -66.91
C SER A 11 19.41 -0.48 -67.78
N VAL A 12 18.26 0.13 -67.47
CA VAL A 12 17.32 0.77 -68.43
C VAL A 12 15.94 1.05 -67.79
N LEU A 13 15.69 2.36 -67.65
CA LEU A 13 14.46 3.15 -67.88
C LEU A 13 13.16 2.93 -67.07
N SER A 14 12.85 3.96 -66.27
CA SER A 14 11.48 4.42 -66.00
C SER A 14 10.83 5.03 -67.27
N PRO A 15 9.49 5.06 -67.36
CA PRO A 15 8.82 6.08 -68.15
C PRO A 15 7.77 6.86 -67.34
N GLU A 16 7.81 8.18 -67.51
CA GLU A 16 6.75 9.11 -67.16
C GLU A 16 6.04 9.62 -68.43
N HIS A 17 4.74 9.91 -68.26
CA HIS A 17 3.86 10.80 -69.05
C HIS A 17 3.30 10.38 -70.43
N SER A 18 1.97 10.21 -70.49
CA SER A 18 0.99 11.06 -71.22
C SER A 18 -0.10 10.28 -71.97
N GLY A 19 -1.36 10.71 -71.81
CA GLY A 19 -2.48 10.29 -72.65
C GLY A 19 -3.84 10.21 -71.95
N GLU A 20 -4.52 11.36 -71.77
CA GLU A 20 -5.98 11.40 -71.69
C GLU A 20 -6.57 11.12 -73.08
N THR A 21 -7.50 10.16 -73.19
CA THR A 21 -8.69 10.26 -74.05
C THR A 21 -9.77 9.32 -73.54
N SER A 22 -11.00 9.81 -73.63
CA SER A 22 -12.24 9.33 -73.03
C SER A 22 -12.86 8.10 -73.71
N GLU A 23 -13.75 7.47 -72.93
CA GLU A 23 -14.93 6.68 -73.33
C GLU A 23 -14.73 5.33 -74.01
N ASP A 24 -14.91 4.24 -73.24
CA ASP A 24 -15.85 3.18 -73.66
C ASP A 24 -16.42 2.35 -72.49
N HIS A 25 -17.74 2.41 -72.36
CA HIS A 25 -18.75 1.48 -71.84
C HIS A 25 -18.34 0.29 -70.94
N GLY A 26 -18.87 0.34 -69.71
CA GLY A 26 -19.66 -0.76 -69.12
C GLY A 26 -18.98 -2.12 -68.91
N ARG A 27 -18.44 -2.33 -67.70
CA ARG A 27 -18.64 -3.57 -66.94
C ARG A 27 -18.26 -3.34 -65.49
N SER A 28 -19.19 -3.66 -64.59
CA SER A 28 -18.94 -3.85 -63.16
C SER A 28 -17.72 -4.76 -63.00
N SER A 29 -16.56 -4.17 -62.69
CA SER A 29 -15.34 -4.90 -62.39
C SER A 29 -15.52 -5.52 -61.01
N THR A 30 -16.01 -6.76 -61.00
CA THR A 30 -15.87 -7.61 -59.82
C THR A 30 -14.37 -7.70 -59.56
N GLN A 31 -13.87 -6.96 -58.58
CA GLN A 31 -12.48 -7.05 -58.14
C GLN A 31 -12.25 -8.50 -57.70
N PHE A 32 -11.64 -9.29 -58.57
CA PHE A 32 -11.23 -10.65 -58.24
C PHE A 32 -10.04 -10.53 -57.30
N THR A 33 -10.27 -10.75 -56.00
CA THR A 33 -9.16 -10.96 -55.06
C THR A 33 -8.42 -12.23 -55.49
N PRO A 34 -7.13 -12.16 -55.85
CA PRO A 34 -6.37 -13.34 -56.24
C PRO A 34 -6.40 -14.37 -55.11
N ILE A 35 -6.55 -15.66 -55.45
CA ILE A 35 -6.63 -16.75 -54.45
C ILE A 35 -5.45 -16.70 -53.47
N TRP A 36 -4.26 -16.35 -53.94
CA TRP A 36 -3.07 -16.21 -53.10
C TRP A 36 -3.21 -15.14 -52.01
N GLN A 37 -3.91 -14.04 -52.30
CA GLN A 37 -4.15 -12.99 -51.33
C GLN A 37 -5.14 -13.46 -50.25
N LEU A 38 -6.19 -14.19 -50.63
CA LEU A 38 -7.12 -14.81 -49.68
C LEU A 38 -6.44 -15.89 -48.81
N VAL A 39 -5.54 -16.67 -49.41
CA VAL A 39 -4.74 -17.68 -48.69
C VAL A 39 -3.80 -16.98 -47.70
N TYR A 40 -3.12 -15.92 -48.13
CA TYR A 40 -2.19 -15.16 -47.29
C TYR A 40 -2.88 -14.41 -46.14
N GLU A 41 -4.03 -13.78 -46.40
CA GLU A 41 -4.85 -13.12 -45.37
C GLU A 41 -5.31 -14.14 -44.32
N ARG A 42 -5.84 -15.29 -44.76
CA ARG A 42 -6.26 -16.37 -43.86
C ARG A 42 -5.11 -16.92 -43.03
N GLU A 43 -3.93 -17.07 -43.62
CA GLU A 43 -2.75 -17.58 -42.93
C GLU A 43 -2.24 -16.59 -41.86
N ARG A 44 -2.30 -15.29 -42.15
CA ARG A 44 -2.00 -14.24 -41.16
C ARG A 44 -3.01 -14.18 -40.03
N GLU A 45 -4.29 -14.29 -40.32
CA GLU A 45 -5.34 -14.37 -39.29
C GLU A 45 -5.12 -15.61 -38.41
N HIS A 46 -4.81 -16.75 -39.01
CA HIS A 46 -4.51 -17.98 -38.29
C HIS A 46 -3.29 -17.84 -37.38
N LEU A 47 -2.19 -17.25 -37.87
CA LEU A 47 -0.99 -16.95 -37.08
C LEU A 47 -1.28 -16.01 -35.90
N ALA A 48 -2.07 -14.95 -36.12
CA ALA A 48 -2.44 -14.02 -35.05
C ALA A 48 -3.26 -14.73 -33.96
N LEU A 49 -4.22 -15.55 -34.36
CA LEU A 49 -5.03 -16.37 -33.46
C LEU A 49 -4.20 -17.41 -32.73
N ASP A 50 -3.23 -18.04 -33.42
CA ASP A 50 -2.38 -19.08 -32.85
C ASP A 50 -1.55 -18.59 -31.66
N HIS A 51 -1.10 -17.33 -31.70
CA HIS A 51 -0.29 -16.74 -30.64
C HIS A 51 -1.09 -16.09 -29.50
N HIS A 52 -2.30 -15.60 -29.77
CA HIS A 52 -3.02 -14.74 -28.80
C HIS A 52 -4.26 -15.37 -28.20
N SER A 53 -4.72 -16.53 -28.69
CA SER A 53 -5.93 -17.17 -28.23
C SER A 53 -5.84 -18.68 -28.30
N LEU A 54 -6.50 -19.36 -27.38
CA LEU A 54 -6.64 -20.81 -27.41
C LEU A 54 -7.69 -21.17 -28.45
N VAL A 55 -7.28 -21.86 -29.52
CA VAL A 55 -8.16 -22.18 -30.65
C VAL A 55 -8.32 -23.68 -30.83
N THR A 56 -9.57 -24.10 -31.01
CA THR A 56 -9.88 -25.48 -31.42
C THR A 56 -10.98 -25.50 -32.48
N TYR A 57 -10.84 -26.41 -33.43
CA TYR A 57 -11.88 -26.76 -34.38
C TYR A 57 -12.44 -28.12 -34.00
N ALA A 58 -13.75 -28.30 -34.14
CA ALA A 58 -14.40 -29.58 -33.90
C ALA A 58 -15.39 -29.91 -35.01
N ASP A 59 -15.61 -31.21 -35.26
CA ASP A 59 -16.61 -31.68 -36.21
C ASP A 59 -18.05 -31.46 -35.71
N HIS A 60 -19.04 -31.81 -36.52
CA HIS A 60 -20.46 -31.74 -36.17
C HIS A 60 -20.86 -32.55 -34.90
N GLN A 61 -20.03 -33.49 -34.44
CA GLN A 61 -20.24 -34.25 -33.19
C GLN A 61 -19.51 -33.62 -31.99
N GLY A 62 -18.75 -32.55 -32.19
CA GLY A 62 -17.95 -31.91 -31.16
C GLY A 62 -16.61 -32.59 -30.89
N ARG A 63 -16.12 -33.44 -31.81
CA ARG A 63 -14.78 -34.03 -31.71
C ARG A 63 -13.76 -33.06 -32.27
N ILE A 64 -12.69 -32.81 -31.51
CA ILE A 64 -11.63 -31.88 -31.88
C ILE A 64 -10.90 -32.41 -33.11
N THR A 65 -10.88 -31.62 -34.18
CA THR A 65 -10.17 -31.90 -35.43
C THR A 65 -8.89 -31.10 -35.55
N HIS A 66 -8.77 -29.98 -34.82
CA HIS A 66 -7.56 -29.18 -34.73
C HIS A 66 -7.48 -28.46 -33.38
N ALA A 67 -6.26 -28.31 -32.85
CA ALA A 67 -5.93 -27.49 -31.69
C ALA A 67 -4.58 -26.79 -31.93
N ASN A 68 -4.54 -25.49 -31.68
CA ASN A 68 -3.32 -24.70 -31.83
C ASN A 68 -2.30 -24.99 -30.72
N ASP A 69 -1.08 -24.47 -30.90
CA ASP A 69 0.03 -24.72 -29.97
C ASP A 69 -0.27 -24.14 -28.57
N LEU A 70 -0.83 -22.93 -28.50
CA LEU A 70 -1.20 -22.30 -27.22
C LEU A 70 -2.25 -23.12 -26.45
N PHE A 71 -3.25 -23.72 -27.13
CA PHE A 71 -4.20 -24.62 -26.47
C PHE A 71 -3.50 -25.86 -25.90
N CYS A 72 -2.54 -26.44 -26.64
CA CYS A 72 -1.78 -27.60 -26.17
C CYS A 72 -0.92 -27.23 -24.95
N GLU A 73 -0.22 -26.11 -25.00
CA GLU A 73 0.62 -25.60 -23.90
C GLU A 73 -0.19 -25.35 -22.63
N ILE A 74 -1.28 -24.58 -22.73
CA ILE A 74 -2.11 -24.22 -21.59
C ILE A 74 -2.84 -25.45 -21.04
N SER A 75 -3.44 -26.29 -21.90
CA SER A 75 -4.15 -27.48 -21.41
C SER A 75 -3.20 -28.56 -20.87
N GLY A 76 -1.94 -28.58 -21.31
CA GLY A 76 -0.95 -29.61 -21.01
C GLY A 76 -1.18 -30.93 -21.74
N PHE A 77 -2.18 -31.01 -22.62
CA PHE A 77 -2.42 -32.17 -23.48
C PHE A 77 -1.68 -32.01 -24.81
N SER A 78 -1.08 -33.10 -25.28
CA SER A 78 -0.51 -33.11 -26.62
C SER A 78 -1.61 -33.09 -27.68
N ARG A 79 -1.31 -32.57 -28.87
CA ARG A 79 -2.24 -32.57 -30.00
C ARG A 79 -2.79 -33.97 -30.29
N GLY A 80 -1.94 -35.01 -30.24
CA GLY A 80 -2.36 -36.40 -30.46
C GLY A 80 -3.37 -36.94 -29.44
N GLU A 81 -3.34 -36.43 -28.20
CA GLU A 81 -4.33 -36.77 -27.17
C GLU A 81 -5.64 -36.00 -27.33
N LEU A 82 -5.59 -34.82 -27.98
CA LEU A 82 -6.74 -33.95 -28.19
C LEU A 82 -7.55 -34.33 -29.44
N ILE A 83 -6.88 -34.66 -30.54
CA ILE A 83 -7.56 -34.94 -31.81
C ILE A 83 -8.45 -36.19 -31.68
N GLY A 84 -9.70 -36.08 -32.15
CA GLY A 84 -10.72 -37.12 -32.10
C GLY A 84 -11.47 -37.22 -30.77
N GLN A 85 -10.98 -36.56 -29.72
CA GLN A 85 -11.66 -36.45 -28.42
C GLN A 85 -12.63 -35.28 -28.42
N THR A 86 -13.59 -35.30 -27.49
CA THR A 86 -14.48 -34.17 -27.23
C THR A 86 -13.92 -33.30 -26.08
N HIS A 87 -14.35 -32.04 -25.99
CA HIS A 87 -13.91 -31.13 -24.92
C HIS A 87 -14.29 -31.60 -23.50
N SER A 88 -15.07 -32.67 -23.33
CA SER A 88 -15.32 -33.26 -22.01
C SER A 88 -14.05 -33.80 -21.34
N LEU A 89 -12.98 -34.07 -22.11
CA LEU A 89 -11.66 -34.41 -21.58
C LEU A 89 -11.15 -33.34 -20.58
N LEU A 90 -11.51 -32.07 -20.79
CA LEU A 90 -11.05 -30.94 -19.97
C LEU A 90 -12.04 -30.60 -18.83
N LYS A 91 -13.11 -31.37 -18.63
CA LYS A 91 -14.17 -31.03 -17.67
C LYS A 91 -13.64 -30.99 -16.22
N SER A 92 -13.79 -29.84 -15.57
CA SER A 92 -13.34 -29.61 -14.17
C SER A 92 -14.33 -30.11 -13.11
N GLY A 93 -15.58 -30.33 -13.47
CA GLY A 93 -16.66 -30.63 -12.50
C GLY A 93 -17.19 -29.41 -11.73
N VAL A 94 -16.65 -28.20 -11.96
CA VAL A 94 -17.13 -26.95 -11.34
C VAL A 94 -18.53 -26.57 -11.86
N HIS A 95 -18.76 -26.79 -13.15
CA HIS A 95 -20.03 -26.46 -13.80
C HIS A 95 -21.01 -27.65 -13.77
N PRO A 96 -22.30 -27.43 -13.43
CA PRO A 96 -23.31 -28.48 -13.43
C PRO A 96 -23.61 -28.97 -14.85
N ASP A 97 -24.17 -30.17 -15.01
CA ASP A 97 -24.50 -30.69 -16.34
C ASP A 97 -25.53 -29.84 -17.10
N SER A 98 -26.40 -29.12 -16.38
CA SER A 98 -27.35 -28.17 -16.97
C SER A 98 -26.66 -27.03 -17.74
N PHE A 99 -25.49 -26.57 -17.26
CA PHE A 99 -24.69 -25.55 -17.93
C PHE A 99 -24.29 -26.01 -19.34
N TYR A 100 -23.71 -27.20 -19.45
CA TYR A 100 -23.29 -27.75 -20.75
C TYR A 100 -24.49 -28.10 -21.64
N ARG A 101 -25.62 -28.54 -21.06
CA ARG A 101 -26.85 -28.78 -21.83
C ARG A 101 -27.38 -27.49 -22.47
N SER A 102 -27.37 -26.38 -21.73
CA SER A 102 -27.78 -25.07 -22.26
C SER A 102 -26.84 -24.63 -23.39
N MET A 103 -25.53 -24.70 -23.16
CA MET A 103 -24.52 -24.40 -24.19
C MET A 103 -24.75 -25.21 -25.47
N TRP A 104 -24.96 -26.52 -25.35
CA TRP A 104 -25.20 -27.38 -26.50
C TRP A 104 -26.54 -27.10 -27.19
N ALA A 105 -27.55 -26.64 -26.46
CA ALA A 105 -28.83 -26.24 -27.06
C ALA A 105 -28.64 -25.01 -27.96
N ASP A 106 -27.93 -23.98 -27.48
CA ASP A 106 -27.62 -22.77 -28.26
C ASP A 106 -26.81 -23.12 -29.52
N LEU A 107 -25.74 -23.90 -29.34
CA LEU A 107 -24.88 -24.31 -30.44
C LEU A 107 -25.62 -25.13 -31.51
N LYS A 108 -26.48 -26.06 -31.10
CA LYS A 108 -27.28 -26.87 -32.04
C LYS A 108 -28.38 -26.08 -32.72
N ALA A 109 -28.82 -24.97 -32.13
CA ALA A 109 -29.71 -24.01 -32.77
C ALA A 109 -28.97 -23.06 -33.73
N GLY A 110 -27.67 -23.29 -33.98
CA GLY A 110 -26.84 -22.44 -34.84
C GLY A 110 -26.46 -21.10 -34.21
N GLN A 111 -26.65 -20.93 -32.90
CA GLN A 111 -26.32 -19.69 -32.19
C GLN A 111 -24.87 -19.71 -31.70
N VAL A 112 -24.25 -18.53 -31.64
CA VAL A 112 -22.94 -18.34 -31.00
C VAL A 112 -23.12 -18.45 -29.49
N TRP A 113 -22.27 -19.25 -28.85
CA TRP A 113 -22.25 -19.36 -27.40
C TRP A 113 -21.05 -18.61 -26.80
N GLN A 114 -21.26 -17.91 -25.69
CA GLN A 114 -20.23 -17.21 -24.95
C GLN A 114 -20.34 -17.48 -23.45
N GLY A 115 -19.20 -17.65 -22.77
CA GLY A 115 -19.18 -17.81 -21.32
C GLY A 115 -17.81 -18.19 -20.76
N ASP A 116 -17.70 -18.13 -19.43
CA ASP A 116 -16.49 -18.50 -18.70
C ASP A 116 -16.56 -19.98 -18.29
N ILE A 117 -15.58 -20.78 -18.74
CA ILE A 117 -15.50 -22.21 -18.45
C ILE A 117 -14.29 -22.47 -17.54
N CYS A 118 -14.51 -23.22 -16.46
CA CYS A 118 -13.40 -23.76 -15.67
C CYS A 118 -13.03 -25.13 -16.24
N ASN A 119 -11.80 -25.28 -16.71
CA ASN A 119 -11.24 -26.50 -17.27
C ASN A 119 -10.17 -27.08 -16.36
N ARG A 120 -9.92 -28.38 -16.52
CA ARG A 120 -8.83 -29.10 -15.87
C ARG A 120 -7.69 -29.34 -16.86
N ARG A 121 -6.47 -28.98 -16.47
CA ARG A 121 -5.24 -29.28 -17.19
C ARG A 121 -4.87 -30.76 -17.01
N LYS A 122 -3.98 -31.29 -17.85
CA LYS A 122 -3.51 -32.69 -17.75
C LYS A 122 -2.90 -33.04 -16.38
N ASN A 123 -2.22 -32.09 -15.75
CA ASN A 123 -1.64 -32.25 -14.41
C ASN A 123 -2.69 -32.20 -13.27
N GLY A 124 -3.97 -32.00 -13.59
CA GLY A 124 -5.07 -31.92 -12.62
C GLY A 124 -5.41 -30.50 -12.15
N SER A 125 -4.57 -29.49 -12.42
CA SER A 125 -4.84 -28.11 -11.99
C SER A 125 -6.01 -27.49 -12.76
N LEU A 126 -6.69 -26.54 -12.12
CA LEU A 126 -7.80 -25.83 -12.73
C LEU A 126 -7.31 -24.57 -13.44
N HIS A 127 -8.00 -24.20 -14.52
CA HIS A 127 -7.81 -22.93 -15.20
C HIS A 127 -9.14 -22.43 -15.74
N TRP A 128 -9.29 -21.11 -15.77
CA TRP A 128 -10.49 -20.45 -16.27
C TRP A 128 -10.24 -19.89 -17.66
N VAL A 129 -11.20 -20.10 -18.55
CA VAL A 129 -11.14 -19.60 -19.91
C VAL A 129 -12.42 -18.88 -20.27
N ARG A 130 -12.29 -17.63 -20.73
CA ARG A 130 -13.40 -16.93 -21.40
C ARG A 130 -13.51 -17.47 -22.80
N THR A 131 -14.66 -18.05 -23.13
CA THR A 131 -14.82 -18.87 -24.32
C THR A 131 -15.92 -18.31 -25.22
N THR A 132 -15.65 -18.25 -26.52
CA THR A 132 -16.63 -18.04 -27.59
C THR A 132 -16.62 -19.26 -28.49
N ILE A 133 -17.79 -19.83 -28.79
CA ILE A 133 -17.97 -20.99 -29.68
C ILE A 133 -18.93 -20.61 -30.79
N VAL A 134 -18.47 -20.73 -32.03
CA VAL A 134 -19.22 -20.39 -33.23
C VAL A 134 -19.53 -21.67 -34.02
N PRO A 135 -20.82 -22.03 -34.22
CA PRO A 135 -21.21 -23.08 -35.14
C PRO A 135 -21.17 -22.59 -36.59
N PHE A 136 -20.59 -23.39 -37.49
CA PHE A 136 -20.57 -23.12 -38.92
C PHE A 136 -21.53 -24.05 -39.63
N LEU A 137 -22.46 -23.45 -40.39
CA LEU A 137 -23.53 -24.14 -41.09
C LEU A 137 -23.24 -24.26 -42.58
N ASN A 138 -23.66 -25.36 -43.19
CA ASN A 138 -23.62 -25.55 -44.63
C ASN A 138 -24.83 -24.86 -45.31
N GLN A 139 -24.93 -24.94 -46.64
CA GLN A 139 -26.03 -24.34 -47.41
C GLN A 139 -27.42 -24.92 -47.07
N ARG A 140 -27.48 -26.07 -46.40
CA ARG A 140 -28.72 -26.73 -45.96
C ARG A 140 -29.11 -26.36 -44.51
N GLY A 141 -28.33 -25.51 -43.85
CA GLY A 141 -28.54 -25.15 -42.45
C GLY A 141 -28.06 -26.23 -41.47
N GLU A 142 -27.24 -27.18 -41.90
CA GLU A 142 -26.68 -28.22 -41.04
C GLU A 142 -25.30 -27.79 -40.54
N ILE A 143 -25.02 -27.98 -39.26
CA ILE A 143 -23.72 -27.65 -38.67
C ILE A 143 -22.68 -28.67 -39.17
N TYR A 144 -21.59 -28.18 -39.78
CA TYR A 144 -20.49 -29.04 -40.23
C TYR A 144 -19.24 -28.92 -39.35
N GLN A 145 -19.09 -27.81 -38.62
CA GLN A 145 -17.92 -27.53 -37.79
C GLN A 145 -18.27 -26.56 -36.65
N PHE A 146 -17.55 -26.67 -35.54
CA PHE A 146 -17.49 -25.64 -34.50
C PHE A 146 -16.09 -25.07 -34.43
N ILE A 147 -15.98 -23.74 -34.30
CA ILE A 147 -14.73 -23.07 -33.97
C ILE A 147 -14.88 -22.50 -32.57
N SER A 148 -13.90 -22.76 -31.71
CA SER A 148 -13.87 -22.20 -30.37
C SER A 148 -12.60 -21.38 -30.17
N MET A 149 -12.78 -20.16 -29.67
CA MET A 149 -11.72 -19.25 -29.30
C MET A 149 -11.82 -18.96 -27.80
N ARG A 150 -10.68 -18.94 -27.12
CA ARG A 150 -10.65 -18.75 -25.68
C ARG A 150 -9.47 -17.91 -25.22
N THR A 151 -9.68 -17.18 -24.14
CA THR A 151 -8.64 -16.42 -23.44
C THR A 151 -8.48 -17.01 -22.05
N ASP A 152 -7.25 -17.33 -21.63
CA ASP A 152 -6.98 -17.72 -20.24
C ASP A 152 -7.23 -16.52 -19.33
N ILE A 153 -8.20 -16.66 -18.42
CA ILE A 153 -8.60 -15.63 -17.45
C ILE A 153 -8.34 -16.10 -16.01
N SER A 154 -7.51 -17.14 -15.83
CA SER A 154 -7.21 -17.68 -14.49
C SER A 154 -6.64 -16.62 -13.55
N HIS A 155 -5.74 -15.77 -14.05
CA HIS A 155 -5.19 -14.65 -13.30
C HIS A 155 -6.26 -13.62 -12.89
N ILE A 156 -7.22 -13.33 -13.77
CA ILE A 156 -8.34 -12.43 -13.46
C ILE A 156 -9.19 -13.02 -12.34
N LYS A 157 -9.48 -14.32 -12.40
CA LYS A 157 -10.25 -15.00 -11.34
C LYS A 157 -9.52 -15.04 -10.01
N GLN A 158 -8.20 -15.18 -10.01
CA GLN A 158 -7.41 -15.10 -8.78
C GLN A 158 -7.47 -13.69 -8.18
N ILE A 159 -7.29 -12.65 -8.98
CA ILE A 159 -7.40 -11.26 -8.52
C ILE A 159 -8.80 -10.95 -7.98
N GLU A 160 -9.86 -11.44 -8.65
CA GLU A 160 -11.24 -11.27 -8.19
C GLU A 160 -11.45 -11.88 -6.79
N GLU A 161 -10.87 -13.05 -6.52
CA GLU A 161 -10.96 -13.70 -5.21
C GLU A 161 -10.11 -12.98 -4.16
N ASP A 162 -8.86 -12.65 -4.48
CA ASP A 162 -7.96 -11.92 -3.56
C ASP A 162 -8.58 -10.57 -3.15
N LEU A 163 -9.18 -9.85 -4.11
CA LEU A 163 -9.86 -8.59 -3.86
C LEU A 163 -11.10 -8.78 -2.97
N ARG A 164 -11.83 -9.88 -3.16
CA ARG A 164 -12.99 -10.22 -2.33
C ARG A 164 -12.57 -10.50 -0.90
N GLU A 165 -11.55 -11.32 -0.70
CA GLU A 165 -11.00 -11.62 0.64
C GLU A 165 -10.50 -10.35 1.34
N ALA A 166 -9.74 -9.51 0.64
CA ALA A 166 -9.25 -8.24 1.18
C ALA A 166 -10.39 -7.31 1.57
N ARG A 167 -11.46 -7.24 0.76
CA ARG A 167 -12.66 -6.45 1.06
C ARG A 167 -13.38 -6.95 2.31
N ASP A 168 -13.56 -8.26 2.42
CA ASP A 168 -14.26 -8.86 3.56
C ASP A 168 -13.48 -8.63 4.87
N LEU A 169 -12.15 -8.75 4.84
CA LEU A 169 -11.27 -8.42 5.96
C LEU A 169 -11.35 -6.93 6.34
N ALA A 170 -11.30 -6.03 5.36
CA ALA A 170 -11.41 -4.59 5.59
C ALA A 170 -12.76 -4.21 6.22
N GLN A 171 -13.86 -4.81 5.75
CA GLN A 171 -15.19 -4.57 6.31
C GLN A 171 -15.31 -5.08 7.76
N GLN A 172 -14.71 -6.23 8.08
CA GLN A 172 -14.67 -6.73 9.45
C GLN A 172 -13.87 -5.82 10.37
N ALA A 173 -12.69 -5.38 9.95
CA ALA A 173 -11.85 -4.45 10.70
C ALA A 173 -12.57 -3.12 10.95
N GLN A 174 -13.28 -2.59 9.95
CA GLN A 174 -14.07 -1.37 10.08
C GLN A 174 -15.19 -1.52 11.12
N ARG A 175 -15.99 -2.60 11.05
CA ARG A 175 -17.05 -2.86 12.04
C ARG A 175 -16.50 -2.98 13.46
N GLN A 176 -15.35 -3.62 13.62
CA GLN A 176 -14.68 -3.73 14.92
C GLN A 176 -14.20 -2.37 15.44
N ALA A 177 -13.65 -1.53 14.57
CA ALA A 177 -13.22 -0.18 14.91
C ALA A 177 -14.41 0.70 15.33
N GLU A 178 -15.51 0.67 14.57
CA GLU A 178 -16.74 1.41 14.87
C GLU A 178 -17.36 0.95 16.20
N SER A 179 -17.46 -0.37 16.43
CA SER A 179 -17.95 -0.92 17.70
C SER A 179 -17.07 -0.49 18.88
N SER A 180 -15.74 -0.52 18.71
CA SER A 180 -14.79 -0.10 19.73
C SER A 180 -14.88 1.40 20.03
N SER A 181 -15.06 2.24 18.99
CA SER A 181 -15.25 3.69 19.15
C SER A 181 -16.56 3.99 19.89
N LEU A 182 -17.66 3.33 19.52
CA LEU A 182 -18.94 3.48 20.21
C LEU A 182 -18.86 3.04 21.68
N ALA A 183 -18.19 1.93 21.97
CA ALA A 183 -17.97 1.46 23.34
C ALA A 183 -17.17 2.48 24.17
N ARG A 184 -16.13 3.08 23.59
CA ARG A 184 -15.34 4.16 24.24
C ARG A 184 -16.17 5.41 24.49
N ALA A 185 -16.94 5.87 23.50
CA ALA A 185 -17.81 7.03 23.66
C ALA A 185 -18.86 6.82 24.76
N ASN A 186 -19.47 5.64 24.82
CA ASN A 186 -20.41 5.28 25.88
C ASN A 186 -19.75 5.24 27.26
N LEU A 187 -18.52 4.74 27.37
CA LEU A 187 -17.76 4.74 28.62
C LEU A 187 -17.46 6.17 29.09
N LEU A 188 -17.02 7.05 28.20
CA LEU A 188 -16.74 8.46 28.54
C LEU A 188 -18.00 9.17 29.03
N ARG A 189 -19.14 8.98 28.36
CA ARG A 189 -20.43 9.53 28.80
C ARG A 189 -20.82 9.05 30.18
N LYS A 190 -20.60 7.76 30.48
CA LYS A 190 -20.86 7.17 31.80
C LYS A 190 -19.95 7.78 32.87
N ILE A 191 -18.64 7.85 32.64
CA ILE A 191 -17.67 8.45 33.58
C ILE A 191 -18.08 9.90 33.89
N ASN A 192 -18.49 10.67 32.88
CA ASN A 192 -18.89 12.06 33.07
C ASN A 192 -20.12 12.17 33.99
N HIS A 193 -21.14 11.33 33.77
CA HIS A 193 -22.30 11.25 34.66
C HIS A 193 -21.93 10.87 36.10
N ASP A 194 -21.05 9.87 36.25
CA ASP A 194 -20.60 9.35 37.55
C ASP A 194 -19.76 10.38 38.32
N ILE A 195 -19.02 11.28 37.64
CA ILE A 195 -18.28 12.39 38.27
C ILE A 195 -19.20 13.56 38.61
N ARG A 196 -20.11 13.91 37.71
CA ARG A 196 -21.02 15.07 37.88
C ARG A 196 -21.93 14.89 39.10
N THR A 197 -22.41 13.68 39.35
CA THR A 197 -23.35 13.38 40.44
C THR A 197 -22.78 13.77 41.82
N PRO A 198 -21.63 13.24 42.27
CA PRO A 198 -21.07 13.62 43.58
C PRO A 198 -20.63 15.08 43.63
N LEU A 199 -20.08 15.65 42.54
CA LEU A 199 -19.70 17.07 42.51
C LEU A 199 -20.91 17.99 42.67
N THR A 200 -22.05 17.64 42.07
CA THR A 200 -23.30 18.40 42.24
C THR A 200 -23.79 18.33 43.68
N SER A 201 -23.71 17.16 44.33
CA SER A 201 -24.06 17.02 45.75
C SER A 201 -23.14 17.81 46.68
N ILE A 202 -21.82 17.78 46.45
CA ILE A 202 -20.83 18.57 47.22
C ILE A 202 -21.10 20.07 47.04
N LEU A 203 -21.35 20.50 45.80
CA LEU A 203 -21.67 21.88 45.47
C LEU A 203 -22.92 22.36 46.23
N SER A 204 -24.01 21.58 46.19
CA SER A 204 -25.24 21.92 46.91
C SER A 204 -25.04 21.96 48.43
N ALA A 205 -24.29 21.01 49.00
CA ALA A 205 -23.99 21.01 50.43
C ALA A 205 -23.16 22.23 50.86
N ALA A 206 -22.17 22.62 50.07
CA ALA A 206 -21.37 23.81 50.33
C ALA A 206 -22.18 25.11 50.19
N GLN A 207 -23.09 25.20 49.21
CA GLN A 207 -24.03 26.32 49.08
C GLN A 207 -24.97 26.46 50.29
N LEU A 208 -25.49 25.34 50.80
CA LEU A 208 -26.35 25.34 52.00
C LEU A 208 -25.59 25.82 53.24
N LEU A 209 -24.34 25.38 53.42
CA LEU A 209 -23.48 25.83 54.53
C LEU A 209 -23.23 27.35 54.50
N GLU A 210 -23.06 27.94 53.32
CA GLU A 210 -22.96 29.40 53.17
C GLU A 210 -24.29 30.11 53.49
N MET A 211 -25.43 29.49 53.15
CA MET A 211 -26.77 30.07 53.35
C MET A 211 -27.26 30.03 54.80
N GLU A 212 -26.96 28.97 55.57
CA GLU A 212 -27.41 28.82 56.97
C GLU A 212 -26.76 29.85 57.92
N GLY A 213 -25.62 30.43 57.54
CA GLY A 213 -24.92 31.45 58.32
C GLY A 213 -24.30 30.92 59.62
N GLY A 214 -23.55 31.77 60.32
CA GLY A 214 -22.87 31.39 61.58
C GLY A 214 -21.51 30.71 61.41
N LEU A 215 -20.97 30.68 60.19
CA LEU A 215 -19.61 30.24 59.91
C LEU A 215 -18.58 31.29 60.36
N SER A 216 -17.45 30.82 60.90
CA SER A 216 -16.28 31.67 61.10
C SER A 216 -15.67 32.10 59.76
N GLU A 217 -14.92 33.20 59.75
CA GLU A 217 -14.27 33.74 58.54
C GLU A 217 -13.42 32.69 57.81
N SER A 218 -12.71 31.83 58.54
CA SER A 218 -11.94 30.71 57.98
C SER A 218 -12.82 29.60 57.37
N GLN A 219 -13.98 29.31 57.97
CA GLN A 219 -14.92 28.31 57.44
C GLN A 219 -15.63 28.81 56.17
N THR A 220 -16.01 30.09 56.13
CA THR A 220 -16.55 30.74 54.92
C THR A 220 -15.53 30.70 53.79
N GLN A 221 -14.26 31.01 54.08
CA GLN A 221 -13.20 30.96 53.08
C GLN A 221 -12.93 29.53 52.56
N CYS A 222 -13.08 28.52 53.43
CA CYS A 222 -12.99 27.11 53.05
C CYS A 222 -14.18 26.66 52.17
N ALA A 223 -15.42 27.03 52.54
CA ALA A 223 -16.62 26.73 51.75
C ALA A 223 -16.54 27.35 50.35
N GLN A 224 -16.11 28.62 50.25
CA GLN A 224 -15.90 29.30 48.98
C GLN A 224 -14.83 28.62 48.11
N ARG A 225 -13.73 28.12 48.71
CA ARG A 225 -12.70 27.35 48.00
C ARG A 225 -13.27 26.04 47.43
N ILE A 226 -14.08 25.31 48.20
CA ILE A 226 -14.74 24.08 47.75
C ILE A 226 -15.74 24.37 46.62
N LEU A 227 -16.52 25.45 46.74
CA LEU A 227 -17.47 25.89 45.72
C LEU A 227 -16.79 26.21 44.39
N ASN A 228 -15.74 27.04 44.43
CA ASN A 228 -14.98 27.42 43.24
C ASN A 228 -14.35 26.18 42.57
N ALA A 229 -13.74 25.28 43.35
CA ALA A 229 -13.14 24.06 42.82
C ALA A 229 -14.18 23.12 42.17
N CYS A 230 -15.35 22.94 42.78
CA CYS A 230 -16.42 22.12 42.20
C CYS A 230 -16.99 22.73 40.91
N GLN A 231 -17.19 24.05 40.88
CA GLN A 231 -17.67 24.76 39.70
C GLN A 231 -16.68 24.69 38.53
N GLU A 232 -15.39 24.80 38.82
CA GLU A 232 -14.34 24.69 37.82
C GLU A 232 -14.29 23.29 37.19
N VAL A 233 -14.29 22.24 38.01
CA VAL A 233 -14.30 20.85 37.51
C VAL A 233 -15.58 20.58 36.71
N LEU A 234 -16.74 21.04 37.18
CA LEU A 234 -18.00 20.91 36.45
C LEU A 234 -17.96 21.65 35.10
N GLY A 235 -17.39 22.85 35.06
CA GLY A 235 -17.23 23.64 33.83
C GLY A 235 -16.34 22.95 32.79
N LEU A 236 -15.32 22.22 33.24
CA LEU A 236 -14.41 21.47 32.37
C LEU A 236 -15.03 20.17 31.84
N ILE A 237 -15.78 19.44 32.66
CA ILE A 237 -16.34 18.12 32.26
C ILE A 237 -17.67 18.24 31.51
N THR A 238 -18.47 19.29 31.76
CA THR A 238 -19.82 19.41 31.16
C THR A 238 -19.81 19.44 29.62
N PRO A 239 -18.90 20.18 28.95
CA PRO A 239 -18.82 20.19 27.49
C PRO A 239 -18.50 18.83 26.87
N ILE A 240 -17.93 17.90 27.65
CA ILE A 240 -17.44 16.60 27.15
C ILE A 240 -18.58 15.59 26.93
N ALA A 241 -19.75 15.78 27.57
CA ALA A 241 -20.84 14.81 27.53
C ALA A 241 -21.47 14.62 26.13
N ASP A 242 -21.45 15.68 25.32
CA ASP A 242 -22.21 15.78 24.07
C ASP A 242 -21.32 15.84 22.81
N GLN A 243 -20.01 15.61 22.95
CA GLN A 243 -19.03 15.72 21.86
C GLN A 243 -18.63 14.36 21.30
N ASP A 244 -18.11 14.33 20.06
CA ASP A 244 -17.54 13.11 19.48
C ASP A 244 -16.25 12.66 20.21
N GLU A 245 -15.75 11.47 19.90
CA GLU A 245 -14.60 10.89 20.60
C GLU A 245 -13.32 11.74 20.47
N GLN A 246 -13.10 12.37 19.31
CA GLN A 246 -11.88 13.14 19.05
C GLN A 246 -11.90 14.46 19.82
N HIS A 247 -13.03 15.17 19.79
CA HIS A 247 -13.23 16.38 20.57
C HIS A 247 -13.25 16.07 22.07
N SER A 248 -13.88 14.98 22.50
CA SER A 248 -13.88 14.56 23.91
C SER A 248 -12.47 14.29 24.43
N ARG A 249 -11.60 13.65 23.64
CA ARG A 249 -10.20 13.42 24.01
C ARG A 249 -9.42 14.72 24.16
N GLN A 250 -9.59 15.65 23.22
CA GLN A 250 -8.94 16.96 23.29
C GLN A 250 -9.38 17.71 24.56
N LEU A 251 -10.69 17.77 24.81
CA LEU A 251 -11.25 18.44 25.98
C LEU A 251 -10.79 17.80 27.30
N TRP A 252 -10.70 16.47 27.38
CA TRP A 252 -10.13 15.78 28.55
C TRP A 252 -8.64 16.12 28.76
N SER A 253 -7.87 16.19 27.68
CA SER A 253 -6.47 16.59 27.73
C SER A 253 -6.30 18.03 28.22
N ASP A 254 -7.09 18.95 27.66
CA ASP A 254 -7.07 20.37 28.02
C ASP A 254 -7.51 20.56 29.47
N ALA A 255 -8.57 19.86 29.91
CA ALA A 255 -9.02 19.86 31.30
C ALA A 255 -7.96 19.32 32.26
N ALA A 256 -7.27 18.23 31.90
CA ALA A 256 -6.20 17.66 32.71
C ALA A 256 -5.00 18.62 32.82
N HIS A 257 -4.62 19.28 31.73
CA HIS A 257 -3.58 20.31 31.72
C HIS A 257 -3.95 21.52 32.58
N HIS A 258 -5.20 21.98 32.49
CA HIS A 258 -5.72 23.11 33.28
C HIS A 258 -5.71 22.80 34.78
N LEU A 259 -6.23 21.63 35.17
CA LEU A 259 -6.26 21.22 36.59
C LEU A 259 -4.84 21.00 37.13
N SER A 260 -3.93 20.44 36.32
CA SER A 260 -2.54 20.27 36.69
C SER A 260 -1.85 21.61 36.95
N SER A 261 -2.02 22.61 36.07
CA SER A 261 -1.38 23.92 36.22
C SER A 261 -1.90 24.70 37.45
N GLN A 262 -3.19 24.56 37.77
CA GLN A 262 -3.81 25.11 38.97
C GLN A 262 -3.23 24.49 40.27
N LEU A 263 -2.98 23.18 40.28
CA LEU A 263 -2.36 22.48 41.40
C LEU A 263 -0.89 22.88 41.61
N TYR A 264 -0.16 23.29 40.57
CA TYR A 264 1.21 23.81 40.71
C TYR A 264 1.26 25.27 41.19
N ASN A 265 0.22 26.07 40.94
CA ASN A 265 0.14 27.47 41.36
C ASN A 265 -0.38 27.69 42.79
N THR A 266 -0.92 26.66 43.45
CA THR A 266 -1.33 26.73 44.86
C THR A 266 -0.12 26.53 45.79
N SER A 267 0.81 27.47 45.73
CA SER A 267 1.91 27.62 46.68
C SER A 267 1.43 28.31 47.96
N GLU A 268 0.53 27.69 48.73
CA GLU A 268 0.52 27.92 50.18
C GLU A 268 1.58 27.00 50.82
N PRO A 269 2.33 27.49 51.83
CA PRO A 269 3.49 26.79 52.36
C PRO A 269 3.06 25.47 53.01
N ARG A 270 3.41 24.35 52.39
CA ARG A 270 3.39 23.03 53.04
C ARG A 270 4.42 23.03 54.18
N GLN A 271 4.05 23.55 55.34
CA GLN A 271 4.81 23.33 56.55
C GLN A 271 4.68 21.85 56.93
N HIS A 272 5.84 21.19 57.04
CA HIS A 272 6.03 19.82 57.49
C HIS A 272 5.64 18.70 56.52
N LEU A 273 6.44 18.53 55.46
CA LEU A 273 6.91 17.21 55.05
C LEU A 273 8.35 17.35 54.56
N VAL A 274 9.27 16.83 55.36
CA VAL A 274 10.71 16.80 55.07
C VAL A 274 10.93 15.81 53.92
N SER A 275 11.37 16.33 52.77
CA SER A 275 11.96 15.55 51.68
C SER A 275 13.38 16.05 51.41
N PRO A 276 14.29 15.18 50.95
CA PRO A 276 15.72 15.41 51.02
C PRO A 276 16.20 16.44 49.99
N LYS A 277 17.22 17.19 50.40
CA LYS A 277 17.95 18.22 49.64
C LYS A 277 18.26 17.80 48.19
N ALA A 278 17.84 18.60 47.22
CA ALA A 278 18.37 18.57 45.86
C ALA A 278 19.81 19.16 45.84
N PRO A 279 20.72 18.65 44.99
CA PRO A 279 22.06 19.20 44.83
C PRO A 279 22.02 20.51 44.00
N PRO A 280 23.10 21.33 44.07
CA PRO A 280 23.03 22.73 43.66
C PRO A 280 23.04 22.90 42.14
N SER A 281 22.39 23.98 41.71
CA SER A 281 22.38 24.51 40.35
C SER A 281 23.79 24.87 39.86
N SER A 282 24.19 24.33 38.71
CA SER A 282 25.31 24.84 37.92
C SER A 282 24.91 25.03 36.45
N SER A 283 24.95 26.29 36.02
CA SER A 283 25.37 26.81 34.71
C SER A 283 25.02 26.06 33.42
N SER A 284 24.31 26.80 32.56
CA SER A 284 24.22 26.70 31.09
C SER A 284 25.27 25.80 30.40
N SER A 285 24.87 24.59 30.07
CA SER A 285 25.42 23.80 28.98
C SER A 285 24.32 22.87 28.47
N ASN A 286 24.24 22.71 27.15
CA ASN A 286 23.17 21.99 26.46
C ASN A 286 23.16 20.51 26.93
N PRO A 287 22.10 20.00 27.58
CA PRO A 287 22.13 18.70 28.28
C PRO A 287 22.32 17.50 27.34
N ILE A 288 22.06 17.67 26.05
CA ILE A 288 22.18 16.62 25.02
C ILE A 288 23.66 16.28 24.75
N SER A 289 24.56 17.28 24.74
CA SER A 289 25.98 17.09 24.41
C SER A 289 26.76 16.35 25.50
N THR A 290 26.31 16.42 26.75
CA THR A 290 26.97 15.76 27.90
C THR A 290 26.52 14.30 28.08
N GLU A 291 25.28 13.95 27.71
CA GLU A 291 24.80 12.56 27.65
C GLU A 291 25.48 11.78 26.50
N LEU A 292 25.64 12.38 25.33
CA LEU A 292 26.23 11.76 24.13
C LEU A 292 27.68 11.28 24.32
N ALA A 293 28.46 11.92 25.21
CA ALA A 293 29.85 11.57 25.47
C ALA A 293 30.03 10.42 26.48
N SER A 294 29.03 10.12 27.31
CA SER A 294 29.11 9.10 28.36
C SER A 294 28.52 7.74 27.96
N ASP A 295 27.66 7.70 26.93
CA ASP A 295 27.01 6.47 26.43
C ASP A 295 27.83 5.70 25.38
N ASN A 296 28.98 6.20 24.96
CA ASN A 296 29.77 5.62 23.87
C ASN A 296 30.64 4.41 24.28
N ALA A 297 30.47 3.92 25.51
CA ALA A 297 31.07 2.70 26.00
C ALA A 297 29.98 1.73 26.47
N GLN A 298 29.81 0.64 25.70
CA GLN A 298 29.36 -0.68 26.19
C GLN A 298 27.92 -1.16 25.91
N TYR A 299 27.16 -0.60 24.95
CA TYR A 299 25.96 -1.28 24.42
C TYR A 299 25.70 -1.03 22.91
N PRO A 300 25.30 -2.06 22.12
CA PRO A 300 25.32 -2.04 20.65
C PRO A 300 23.97 -1.62 20.05
N TRP A 301 23.39 -0.50 20.49
CA TRP A 301 22.09 -0.08 19.96
C TRP A 301 22.16 0.34 18.49
N PHE A 302 21.14 -0.05 17.72
CA PHE A 302 20.93 0.48 16.39
C PHE A 302 20.44 1.92 16.49
N ARG A 303 21.37 2.86 16.30
CA ARG A 303 21.14 4.31 16.33
C ARG A 303 20.38 4.83 15.12
N ILE A 304 19.22 5.44 15.36
CA ILE A 304 18.35 6.06 14.35
C ILE A 304 18.20 7.55 14.63
N LEU A 305 18.34 8.37 13.59
CA LEU A 305 17.98 9.78 13.61
C LEU A 305 16.71 10.01 12.78
N TYR A 306 15.69 10.65 13.36
CA TYR A 306 14.44 10.97 12.68
C TYR A 306 14.24 12.49 12.58
N VAL A 307 14.19 13.02 11.37
CA VAL A 307 14.02 14.46 11.08
C VAL A 307 12.62 14.69 10.55
N GLU A 308 11.78 15.39 11.33
CA GLU A 308 10.37 15.60 11.03
C GLU A 308 9.81 16.77 11.83
N GLU A 309 9.08 17.67 11.17
CA GLU A 309 8.49 18.84 11.85
C GLU A 309 7.21 18.52 12.60
N ASN A 310 6.42 17.55 12.13
CA ASN A 310 5.18 17.18 12.76
C ASN A 310 5.43 16.48 14.11
N SER A 311 5.10 17.17 15.20
CA SER A 311 5.27 16.66 16.57
C SER A 311 4.48 15.38 16.85
N ALA A 312 3.32 15.19 16.20
CA ALA A 312 2.53 13.97 16.33
C ALA A 312 3.21 12.76 15.68
N ASN A 313 3.83 12.93 14.50
CA ASN A 313 4.60 11.89 13.83
C ASN A 313 5.85 11.52 14.64
N ARG A 314 6.58 12.51 15.16
CA ARG A 314 7.72 12.27 16.07
C ARG A 314 7.30 11.48 17.31
N GLN A 315 6.20 11.87 17.94
CA GLN A 315 5.69 11.17 19.12
C GLN A 315 5.26 9.73 18.80
N LEU A 316 4.63 9.50 17.64
CA LEU A 316 4.25 8.16 17.19
C LEU A 316 5.47 7.26 16.98
N VAL A 317 6.46 7.71 16.18
CA VAL A 317 7.69 6.95 15.91
C VAL A 317 8.47 6.69 17.21
N ARG A 318 8.50 7.67 18.12
CA ARG A 318 9.07 7.51 19.46
C ARG A 318 8.41 6.39 20.25
N LEU A 319 7.08 6.41 20.39
CA LEU A 319 6.33 5.36 21.11
C LEU A 319 6.49 3.97 20.51
N LEU A 320 6.73 3.87 19.21
CA LEU A 320 6.91 2.60 18.51
C LEU A 320 8.32 2.03 18.72
N LEU A 321 9.35 2.87 18.62
CA LEU A 321 10.74 2.42 18.63
C LEU A 321 11.36 2.38 20.03
N GLU A 322 10.89 3.19 20.98
CA GLU A 322 11.33 3.11 22.38
C GLU A 322 10.92 1.81 23.07
N ARG A 323 9.97 1.04 22.50
CA ARG A 323 9.63 -0.31 22.99
C ARG A 323 10.64 -1.36 22.56
N ASN A 324 11.52 -1.07 21.59
CA ASN A 324 12.54 -1.98 21.11
C ASN A 324 13.86 -1.74 21.87
N GLN A 325 14.28 -2.72 22.68
CA GLN A 325 15.47 -2.60 23.53
C GLN A 325 16.79 -2.52 22.73
N ASP A 326 16.75 -2.86 21.44
CA ASP A 326 17.92 -2.88 20.55
C ASP A 326 18.07 -1.59 19.72
N VAL A 327 17.15 -0.63 19.85
CA VAL A 327 17.12 0.61 19.04
C VAL A 327 17.21 1.83 19.94
N LYS A 328 18.01 2.81 19.52
CA LYS A 328 18.07 4.13 20.15
C LYS A 328 17.65 5.17 19.11
N LEU A 329 16.61 5.93 19.42
CA LEU A 329 16.04 6.95 18.53
C LEU A 329 16.31 8.35 19.08
N TYR A 330 16.85 9.24 18.24
CA TYR A 330 16.72 10.68 18.42
C TYR A 330 15.82 11.25 17.33
N SER A 331 14.96 12.20 17.70
CA SER A 331 14.09 12.88 16.76
C SER A 331 14.18 14.38 16.92
N THR A 332 14.27 15.11 15.81
CA THR A 332 14.35 16.58 15.82
C THR A 332 13.43 17.18 14.76
N PRO A 333 12.82 18.36 15.02
CA PRO A 333 12.14 19.16 13.99
C PRO A 333 13.09 20.04 13.18
N SER A 334 14.32 20.27 13.63
CA SER A 334 15.22 21.27 13.03
C SER A 334 16.31 20.61 12.18
N VAL A 335 16.55 21.22 11.01
CA VAL A 335 17.66 20.86 10.13
C VAL A 335 19.02 21.10 10.79
N GLU A 336 19.17 22.22 11.51
CA GLU A 336 20.41 22.58 12.17
C GLU A 336 20.77 21.55 13.26
N GLU A 337 19.78 21.20 14.08
CA GLU A 337 19.93 20.17 15.11
C GLU A 337 20.18 18.78 14.50
N ALA A 338 19.59 18.47 13.34
CA ALA A 338 19.84 17.23 12.63
C ALA A 338 21.30 17.08 12.16
N LEU A 339 21.95 18.16 11.72
CA LEU A 339 23.35 18.15 11.32
C LEU A 339 24.29 17.97 12.53
N GLU A 340 24.00 18.67 13.64
CA GLU A 340 24.76 18.53 14.88
C GLU A 340 24.65 17.10 15.45
N LEU A 341 23.43 16.55 15.46
CA LEU A 341 23.18 15.17 15.88
C LEU A 341 23.83 14.17 14.92
N ALA A 342 23.79 14.39 13.60
CA ALA A 342 24.44 13.49 12.65
C ALA A 342 25.94 13.36 12.93
N ALA A 343 26.62 14.48 13.19
CA ALA A 343 28.05 14.50 13.49
C ALA A 343 28.40 13.84 14.84
N THR A 344 27.56 14.06 15.86
CA THR A 344 27.86 13.64 17.24
C THR A 344 27.33 12.24 17.55
N TYR A 345 26.10 11.93 17.13
CA TYR A 345 25.40 10.68 17.40
C TYR A 345 25.77 9.55 16.45
N GLN A 346 26.32 9.88 15.26
CA GLN A 346 26.75 8.91 14.24
C GLN A 346 25.68 7.84 13.96
N PRO A 347 24.50 8.22 13.44
CA PRO A 347 23.40 7.29 13.22
C PRO A 347 23.73 6.24 12.15
N HIS A 348 23.19 5.03 12.31
CA HIS A 348 23.25 3.98 11.30
C HIS A 348 22.16 4.17 10.23
N LEU A 349 21.03 4.76 10.62
CA LEU A 349 19.90 5.05 9.76
C LEU A 349 19.34 6.45 10.04
N ILE A 350 19.03 7.18 8.98
CA ILE A 350 18.36 8.48 9.05
C ILE A 350 17.05 8.40 8.29
N LEU A 351 15.96 8.75 8.98
CA LEU A 351 14.64 8.95 8.38
C LEU A 351 14.43 10.46 8.21
N VAL A 352 14.20 10.92 6.99
CA VAL A 352 14.12 12.35 6.66
C VAL A 352 12.78 12.66 6.02
N ASP A 353 12.03 13.57 6.62
CA ASP A 353 10.89 14.19 5.97
C ASP A 353 11.33 15.04 4.77
N LEU A 354 10.63 14.91 3.64
CA LEU A 354 10.90 15.72 2.45
C LEU A 354 10.30 17.13 2.53
N ASN A 355 9.34 17.36 3.43
CA ASN A 355 8.67 18.65 3.58
C ASN A 355 9.27 19.45 4.75
N LEU A 356 10.58 19.68 4.74
CA LEU A 356 11.26 20.54 5.72
C LEU A 356 11.34 21.98 5.18
N PRO A 357 10.90 22.99 5.95
CA PRO A 357 10.92 24.39 5.53
C PRO A 357 12.34 24.94 5.53
N GLY A 358 12.62 25.82 4.56
CA GLY A 358 13.84 26.61 4.55
C GLY A 358 15.08 25.93 3.97
N ILE A 359 14.99 24.69 3.49
CA ILE A 359 16.09 24.02 2.78
C ILE A 359 15.59 23.09 1.68
N GLU A 360 16.33 23.00 0.58
CA GLU A 360 16.13 21.96 -0.43
C GLU A 360 16.70 20.63 0.07
N ILE A 361 15.95 19.53 -0.07
CA ILE A 361 16.35 18.23 0.49
C ILE A 361 17.67 17.70 -0.09
N SER A 362 17.99 18.03 -1.35
CA SER A 362 19.29 17.68 -1.94
C SER A 362 20.45 18.32 -1.20
N ASP A 363 20.29 19.55 -0.72
CA ASP A 363 21.32 20.29 -0.01
C ASP A 363 21.50 19.71 1.39
N LEU A 364 20.38 19.40 2.07
CA LEU A 364 20.39 18.71 3.35
C LEU A 364 21.11 17.36 3.26
N GLN A 365 20.82 16.57 2.23
CA GLN A 365 21.46 15.27 2.01
C GLN A 365 22.97 15.41 1.82
N GLN A 366 23.41 16.38 1.02
CA GLN A 366 24.83 16.63 0.79
C GLN A 366 25.53 17.05 2.08
N GLN A 367 24.92 17.93 2.88
CA GLN A 367 25.48 18.37 4.17
C GLN A 367 25.55 17.23 5.18
N LEU A 368 24.49 16.43 5.33
CA LEU A 368 24.50 15.25 6.21
C LEU A 368 25.59 14.26 5.79
N ARG A 369 25.75 13.99 4.49
CA ARG A 369 26.77 13.05 3.99
C ARG A 369 28.20 13.44 4.31
N GLN A 370 28.50 14.72 4.55
CA GLN A 370 29.85 15.17 4.95
C GLN A 370 30.21 14.75 6.38
N HIS A 371 29.21 14.46 7.22
CA HIS A 371 29.40 14.20 8.65
C HIS A 371 29.13 12.73 9.06
N LEU A 372 28.67 11.90 8.12
CA LEU A 372 28.24 10.51 8.38
C LEU A 372 29.31 9.48 8.01
N GLN A 373 29.30 8.36 8.73
CA GLN A 373 30.14 7.20 8.39
C GLN A 373 29.77 6.62 7.02
N PRO A 374 30.75 6.06 6.28
CA PRO A 374 30.47 5.21 5.13
C PRO A 374 29.57 4.05 5.56
N GLY A 375 28.38 3.94 4.96
CA GLY A 375 27.39 2.91 5.27
C GLY A 375 26.16 3.39 6.06
N THR A 376 26.09 4.66 6.49
CA THR A 376 24.83 5.21 7.01
C THR A 376 23.77 5.25 5.90
N ALA A 377 22.62 4.64 6.16
CA ALA A 377 21.48 4.63 5.26
C ALA A 377 20.60 5.87 5.47
N MET A 378 20.09 6.43 4.38
CA MET A 378 19.13 7.54 4.41
C MET A 378 17.84 7.14 3.68
N ILE A 379 16.71 7.33 4.35
CA ILE A 379 15.38 7.00 3.84
C ILE A 379 14.51 8.25 3.81
N ALA A 380 13.94 8.52 2.65
CA ALA A 380 13.05 9.67 2.43
C ALA A 380 11.60 9.34 2.87
N LEU A 381 10.94 10.28 3.53
CA LEU A 381 9.51 10.20 3.83
C LEU A 381 8.74 11.17 2.93
N SER A 382 7.99 10.65 1.95
CA SER A 382 7.31 11.45 0.91
C SER A 382 5.78 11.38 0.99
N ALA A 383 5.09 12.39 0.45
CA ALA A 383 3.63 12.43 0.44
C ALA A 383 2.97 11.74 -0.78
N LEU A 384 3.65 11.54 -1.92
CA LEU A 384 3.01 11.10 -3.19
C LEU A 384 3.88 10.22 -4.12
N ASP A 385 3.17 9.61 -5.07
CA ASP A 385 3.35 8.65 -6.19
C ASP A 385 4.74 8.03 -6.53
N ASP A 386 4.71 6.81 -7.10
CA ASP A 386 5.88 5.96 -7.40
C ASP A 386 6.98 6.65 -8.24
N ASP A 387 6.62 7.64 -9.06
CA ASP A 387 7.56 8.43 -9.86
C ASP A 387 8.47 9.33 -9.01
N GLU A 388 7.99 9.85 -7.88
CA GLU A 388 8.83 10.62 -6.94
C GLU A 388 9.82 9.71 -6.21
N ALA A 389 9.39 8.50 -5.85
CA ALA A 389 10.24 7.51 -5.20
C ALA A 389 11.47 7.14 -6.03
N VAL A 390 11.29 6.95 -7.35
CA VAL A 390 12.38 6.66 -8.30
C VAL A 390 13.37 7.83 -8.37
N GLN A 391 12.91 9.07 -8.27
CA GLN A 391 13.78 10.25 -8.28
C GLN A 391 14.67 10.33 -7.03
N TRP A 392 14.14 9.98 -5.85
CA TRP A 392 14.92 10.02 -4.61
C TRP A 392 15.97 8.92 -4.53
N LEU A 393 15.67 7.73 -5.05
CA LEU A 393 16.67 6.66 -5.21
C LEU A 393 17.82 7.11 -6.13
N ARG A 394 17.51 7.79 -7.24
CA ARG A 394 18.53 8.37 -8.16
C ARG A 394 19.36 9.47 -7.51
N LYS A 395 18.80 10.22 -6.56
CA LYS A 395 19.50 11.25 -5.78
C LYS A 395 20.36 10.67 -4.64
N GLY A 396 20.37 9.36 -4.43
CA GLY A 396 21.27 8.69 -3.49
C GLY A 396 20.68 8.41 -2.10
N PHE A 397 19.35 8.47 -1.96
CA PHE A 397 18.65 7.82 -0.85
C PHE A 397 18.63 6.30 -1.08
N GLN A 398 18.69 5.53 0.01
CA GLN A 398 18.71 4.07 -0.07
C GLN A 398 17.30 3.45 0.02
N GLY A 399 16.29 4.27 0.34
CA GLY A 399 14.90 3.85 0.40
C GLY A 399 13.95 5.04 0.53
N HIS A 400 12.66 4.74 0.46
CA HIS A 400 11.60 5.72 0.71
C HIS A 400 10.44 5.06 1.47
N LEU A 401 9.68 5.87 2.21
CA LEU A 401 8.45 5.47 2.88
C LEU A 401 7.37 6.50 2.59
N LYS A 402 6.17 6.03 2.25
CA LYS A 402 5.01 6.87 1.96
C LYS A 402 4.39 7.39 3.25
N LYS A 403 3.96 8.66 3.26
CA LYS A 403 3.11 9.26 4.28
C LYS A 403 1.62 9.10 3.88
N PRO A 404 0.70 8.78 4.80
CA PRO A 404 0.93 8.54 6.24
C PRO A 404 1.72 7.25 6.48
N LEU A 405 2.60 7.26 7.50
CA LEU A 405 3.52 6.15 7.79
C LEU A 405 2.75 4.86 8.10
N GLU A 406 2.83 3.87 7.22
CA GLU A 406 2.29 2.55 7.46
C GLU A 406 3.21 1.75 8.39
N LEU A 407 2.69 1.37 9.56
CA LEU A 407 3.46 0.69 10.60
C LEU A 407 4.13 -0.61 10.13
N PRO A 408 3.47 -1.52 9.38
CA PRO A 408 4.12 -2.75 8.92
C PRO A 408 5.31 -2.47 7.97
N LEU A 409 5.22 -1.42 7.16
CA LEU A 409 6.25 -1.06 6.20
C LEU A 409 7.45 -0.40 6.89
N LEU A 410 7.20 0.47 7.87
CA LEU A 410 8.24 1.05 8.71
C LEU A 410 9.04 -0.03 9.44
N LEU A 411 8.37 -0.99 10.08
CA LEU A 411 9.04 -2.07 10.81
C LEU A 411 9.87 -2.97 9.88
N ARG A 412 9.33 -3.37 8.72
CA ARG A 412 10.08 -4.14 7.72
C ARG A 412 11.32 -3.42 7.22
N THR A 413 11.19 -2.11 7.01
CA THR A 413 12.31 -1.26 6.57
C THR A 413 13.39 -1.21 7.63
N LEU A 414 13.01 -1.05 8.90
CA LEU A 414 13.93 -1.08 10.03
C LEU A 414 14.63 -2.45 10.16
N ASP A 415 13.88 -3.54 10.10
CA ASP A 415 14.44 -4.90 10.17
C ASP A 415 15.46 -5.15 9.06
N HIS A 416 15.15 -4.73 7.83
CA HIS A 416 16.06 -4.85 6.69
C HIS A 416 17.38 -4.09 6.95
N TRP A 417 17.30 -2.81 7.33
CA TRP A 417 18.50 -1.99 7.55
C TRP A 417 19.29 -2.39 8.79
N MET A 418 18.62 -2.89 9.83
CA MET A 418 19.27 -3.48 10.99
C MET A 418 20.09 -4.73 10.61
N GLN A 419 19.61 -5.54 9.67
CA GLN A 419 20.35 -6.72 9.17
C GLN A 419 21.51 -6.32 8.26
N GLU A 420 21.30 -5.39 7.32
CA GLU A 420 22.33 -4.88 6.41
C GLU A 420 23.51 -4.25 7.16
N VAL A 421 23.23 -3.40 8.15
CA VAL A 421 24.30 -2.76 8.95
C VAL A 421 25.05 -3.77 9.81
N LYS A 422 24.35 -4.76 10.40
CA LYS A 422 25.00 -5.88 11.12
C LYS A 422 25.92 -6.68 10.19
N TYR A 423 25.50 -6.91 8.95
CA TYR A 423 26.30 -7.61 7.94
C TYR A 423 27.54 -6.82 7.52
N LEU A 424 27.41 -5.52 7.28
CA LEU A 424 28.54 -4.63 6.94
C LEU A 424 29.56 -4.50 8.09
N GLN A 425 29.10 -4.51 9.34
CA GLN A 425 29.98 -4.50 10.51
C GLN A 425 30.68 -5.86 10.71
N ALA A 426 30.02 -6.99 10.42
CA ALA A 426 30.60 -8.34 10.50
C ALA A 426 31.61 -8.63 9.37
N GLY A 427 31.37 -8.09 8.16
CA GLY A 427 32.27 -8.23 7.01
C GLY A 427 33.62 -7.52 7.15
N SER A 428 33.76 -6.63 8.14
CA SER A 428 35.04 -5.97 8.47
C SER A 428 36.02 -6.86 9.26
N VAL A 429 35.59 -8.05 9.68
CA VAL A 429 36.43 -9.04 10.41
C VAL A 429 36.53 -10.34 9.60
N SER A 430 37.07 -10.29 8.38
CA SER A 430 37.73 -11.47 7.78
C SER A 430 38.61 -11.08 6.59
N THR A 431 39.85 -10.74 6.86
CA THR A 431 40.93 -11.04 5.91
C THR A 431 41.84 -12.06 6.58
N PRO A 432 41.79 -13.35 6.20
CA PRO A 432 42.90 -14.23 6.53
C PRO A 432 44.06 -13.81 5.63
N ALA A 433 45.15 -13.38 6.27
CA ALA A 433 46.41 -13.08 5.60
C ALA A 433 46.82 -14.28 4.73
N ARG A 434 47.12 -13.98 3.47
CA ARG A 434 47.77 -14.91 2.54
C ARG A 434 49.25 -15.02 2.84
#